data_AF-A0A532TT04-F1
#
_entry.id   AF-A0A532TT04-F1
#
_cell.length_a   1.000
_cell.length_b   1.000
_cell.length_c   1.000
_cell.angle_alpha   90.00
_cell.angle_beta   90.00
_cell.angle_gamma   90.00
#
_symmetry.space_group_name_H-M   'P 1'
#
loop_
_entity.id
_entity.type
_entity.pdbx_description
1 polymer ?
#
loop_
_entity_poly.entity_id
_entity_poly.type
_entity_poly.pdbx_seq_one_letter_code
_entity_poly.pdbx_strand_id
1 'polypeptide(L)'
;MKDKKIIAYKNERIKKIAFNLRALIREAVMDKWMKLHREKVKNKPALQYIKIENERSDLHRALQASICLCPGCRQTDRDMVYNAPLKHWFCTQCAQEYRDFYHKEKAIIDQGGFVGDFDEFFHSTFL
;
A
#
# COMPACT_ATOMS: atom_id res chain seq x y z
N MET A 1 -21.88 0.69 -2.53
CA MET A 1 -20.55 1.28 -2.26
C MET A 1 -20.72 2.43 -1.28
N LYS A 2 -20.26 2.28 -0.03
CA LYS A 2 -20.06 3.45 0.84
C LYS A 2 -18.92 4.27 0.25
N ASP A 3 -19.11 5.58 0.17
CA ASP A 3 -18.29 6.61 -0.49
C ASP A 3 -16.83 6.23 -0.77
N LYS A 4 -16.46 6.21 -2.06
CA LYS A 4 -15.06 6.13 -2.49
C LYS A 4 -14.32 7.36 -1.93
N LYS A 5 -13.48 7.15 -0.92
CA LYS A 5 -12.64 8.23 -0.37
C LYS A 5 -11.46 8.44 -1.30
N ILE A 6 -11.45 9.58 -1.97
CA ILE A 6 -10.38 10.00 -2.88
C ILE A 6 -9.77 11.29 -2.33
N ILE A 7 -8.45 11.35 -2.29
CA ILE A 7 -7.68 12.57 -2.02
C ILE A 7 -7.05 13.00 -3.34
N ALA A 8 -7.61 14.05 -3.93
CA ALA A 8 -7.10 14.70 -5.12
C ALA A 8 -6.91 16.19 -4.85
N TYR A 9 -5.68 16.69 -5.02
CA TYR A 9 -5.37 18.09 -4.78
C TYR A 9 -5.59 18.92 -6.05
N LYS A 10 -6.57 19.83 -6.02
CA LYS A 10 -6.89 20.70 -7.17
C LYS A 10 -5.91 21.87 -7.35
N ASN A 11 -5.32 22.35 -6.25
CA ASN A 11 -4.38 23.45 -6.28
C ASN A 11 -2.94 22.92 -6.37
N GLU A 12 -2.20 23.34 -7.39
CA GLU A 12 -0.84 22.84 -7.66
C GLU A 12 0.16 23.16 -6.55
N ARG A 13 0.03 24.30 -5.86
CA ARG A 13 0.90 24.64 -4.73
C ARG A 13 0.64 23.70 -3.56
N ILE A 14 -0.63 23.46 -3.21
CA ILE A 14 -1.01 22.53 -2.13
C ILE A 14 -0.57 21.10 -2.49
N LYS A 15 -0.77 20.69 -3.75
CA LYS A 15 -0.35 19.39 -4.26
C LYS A 15 1.15 19.16 -4.06
N LYS A 16 1.97 20.12 -4.48
CA LYS A 16 3.43 20.08 -4.30
C LYS A 16 3.83 19.98 -2.83
N ILE A 17 3.22 20.78 -1.95
CA ILE A 17 3.49 20.74 -0.51
C ILE A 17 3.12 19.36 0.07
N ALA A 18 1.93 18.86 -0.26
CA ALA A 18 1.46 17.57 0.24
C ALA A 18 2.34 16.41 -0.23
N PHE A 19 2.73 16.38 -1.50
CA PHE A 19 3.59 15.33 -2.05
C PHE A 19 5.00 15.35 -1.44
N ASN A 20 5.57 16.53 -1.25
CA ASN A 20 6.86 16.67 -0.55
C ASN A 20 6.76 16.16 0.89
N LEU A 21 5.70 16.50 1.63
CA LEU A 21 5.47 16.01 2.99
C LEU A 21 5.33 14.49 3.03
N ARG A 22 4.59 13.90 2.10
CA ARG A 22 4.45 12.43 1.98
C ARG A 22 5.80 11.76 1.74
N ALA A 23 6.61 12.30 0.84
CA ALA A 23 7.96 11.80 0.55
C ALA A 23 8.84 11.82 1.82
N LEU A 24 8.87 12.94 2.54
CA LEU A 24 9.64 13.07 3.79
C LEU A 24 9.19 12.07 4.87
N ILE A 25 7.88 11.91 5.05
CA ILE A 25 7.34 10.93 6.02
C ILE A 25 7.75 9.50 5.62
N ARG A 26 7.62 9.16 4.33
CA ARG A 26 8.02 7.86 3.80
C ARG A 26 9.51 7.61 4.03
N GLU A 27 10.37 8.59 3.77
CA GLU A 27 11.81 8.48 3.99
C GLU A 27 12.14 8.27 5.46
N ALA A 28 11.54 9.05 6.37
CA ALA A 28 11.74 8.90 7.81
C ALA A 28 11.34 7.50 8.31
N VAL A 29 10.21 6.96 7.82
CA VAL A 29 9.76 5.60 8.15
C VAL A 29 10.75 4.56 7.62
N MET A 30 11.20 4.69 6.37
CA MET A 30 12.14 3.75 5.76
C MET A 30 13.53 3.79 6.43
N ASP A 31 13.99 4.97 6.85
CA ASP A 31 15.23 5.13 7.61
C ASP A 31 15.17 4.40 8.95
N LYS A 32 14.07 4.57 9.69
CA LYS A 32 13.85 3.84 10.95
C LYS A 32 13.74 2.34 10.70
N TRP A 33 13.02 1.92 9.66
CA TRP A 33 12.89 0.51 9.28
C TRP A 33 14.25 -0.12 8.94
N MET A 34 15.13 0.62 8.25
CA MET A 34 16.49 0.20 7.93
C MET A 34 17.42 0.19 9.15
N LYS A 35 17.27 1.14 10.09
CA LYS A 35 18.00 1.12 11.37
C LYS A 35 17.66 -0.14 12.16
N LEU A 36 16.38 -0.46 12.30
CA LEU A 36 15.90 -1.70 12.93
C LEU A 36 16.45 -2.95 12.22
N HIS A 37 16.51 -2.93 10.88
CA HIS A 37 17.11 -4.02 10.12
C HIS A 37 18.60 -4.20 10.43
N ARG A 38 19.37 -3.11 10.56
CA ARG A 38 20.79 -3.17 10.93
C ARG A 38 21.01 -3.60 12.37
N GLU A 39 20.11 -3.22 13.28
CA GLU A 39 20.10 -3.69 14.67
C GLU A 39 19.83 -5.19 14.79
N LYS A 40 19.30 -5.83 13.74
CA LYS A 40 19.12 -7.27 13.61
C LYS A 40 20.48 -7.98 13.44
N VAL A 41 21.35 -7.88 14.44
CA VAL A 41 22.64 -8.57 14.48
C VAL A 41 22.42 -10.05 14.80
N LYS A 42 23.22 -10.93 14.18
CA LYS A 42 23.28 -12.36 14.55
C LYS A 42 23.65 -12.45 16.05
N ASN A 43 22.93 -13.28 16.81
CA ASN A 43 23.11 -13.54 18.26
C ASN A 43 22.32 -12.63 19.24
N LYS A 44 21.32 -11.86 18.80
CA LYS A 44 20.36 -11.29 19.75
C LYS A 44 19.47 -12.38 20.38
N PRO A 45 19.08 -12.24 21.66
CA PRO A 45 18.06 -13.10 22.26
C PRO A 45 16.77 -13.09 21.43
N ALA A 46 16.10 -14.24 21.32
CA ALA A 46 14.90 -14.40 20.49
C ALA A 46 13.82 -13.34 20.75
N LEU A 47 13.61 -12.96 22.02
CA LEU A 47 12.66 -11.91 22.38
C LEU A 47 13.00 -10.53 21.79
N GLN A 48 14.28 -10.16 21.73
CA GLN A 48 14.70 -8.90 21.11
C GLN A 48 14.53 -8.95 19.59
N TYR A 49 14.81 -10.09 18.98
CA TYR A 49 14.58 -10.30 17.55
C TYR A 49 13.10 -10.12 17.20
N ILE A 50 12.19 -10.77 17.95
CA ILE A 50 10.74 -10.67 17.74
C ILE A 50 10.29 -9.21 17.88
N LYS A 51 10.78 -8.49 18.89
CA LYS A 51 10.45 -7.07 19.09
C LYS A 51 10.84 -6.20 17.89
N ILE A 52 12.05 -6.38 17.36
CA ILE A 52 12.53 -5.64 16.19
C ILE A 52 11.67 -5.93 14.96
N GLU A 53 11.35 -7.20 14.70
CA GLU A 53 10.54 -7.57 13.53
C GLU A 53 9.09 -7.10 13.64
N ASN A 54 8.52 -7.10 14.85
CA ASN A 54 7.21 -6.51 15.09
C ASN A 54 7.22 -5.01 14.80
N GLU A 55 8.20 -4.27 15.32
CA GLU A 55 8.32 -2.82 15.07
C GLU A 55 8.50 -2.50 13.57
N ARG A 56 9.30 -3.30 12.85
CA ARG A 56 9.44 -3.19 11.39
C ARG A 56 8.14 -3.45 10.66
N SER A 57 7.40 -4.46 11.07
CA SER A 57 6.11 -4.82 10.48
C SER A 57 5.06 -3.74 10.75
N ASP A 58 5.05 -3.17 11.96
CA ASP A 58 4.15 -2.08 12.34
C ASP A 58 4.41 -0.82 11.51
N LEU A 59 5.67 -0.42 11.35
CA LEU A 59 6.06 0.71 10.50
C LEU A 59 5.63 0.51 9.05
N HIS A 60 5.83 -0.70 8.50
CA HIS A 60 5.45 -0.99 7.14
C HIS A 60 3.93 -0.96 6.94
N ARG A 61 3.16 -1.61 7.85
CA ARG A 61 1.70 -1.60 7.82
C ARG A 61 1.14 -0.19 7.97
N ALA A 62 1.68 0.60 8.88
CA ALA A 62 1.27 2.00 9.06
C ALA A 62 1.51 2.83 7.79
N LEU A 63 2.64 2.61 7.11
CA LEU A 63 2.94 3.29 5.85
C LEU A 63 1.96 2.89 4.74
N GLN A 64 1.63 1.59 4.58
CA GLN A 64 0.64 1.10 3.61
C GLN A 64 -0.79 1.58 3.90
N ALA A 65 -1.13 1.73 5.19
CA ALA A 65 -2.40 2.30 5.63
C ALA A 65 -2.46 3.84 5.53
N SER A 66 -1.35 4.49 5.14
CA SER A 66 -1.27 5.95 5.00
C SER A 66 -1.33 6.40 3.55
N ILE A 67 -1.60 7.69 3.35
CA ILE A 67 -1.56 8.34 2.03
C ILE A 67 -0.13 8.61 1.53
N CYS A 68 0.88 8.25 2.32
CA CYS A 68 2.27 8.63 2.06
C CYS A 68 2.99 7.70 1.08
N LEU A 69 2.41 6.55 0.74
CA LEU A 69 2.98 5.58 -0.19
C LEU A 69 1.88 4.76 -0.84
N CYS A 70 1.90 4.62 -2.17
CA CYS A 70 1.10 3.60 -2.85
C CYS A 70 1.77 2.22 -2.70
N PRO A 71 1.11 1.19 -2.13
CA PRO A 71 1.67 -0.16 -2.06
C PRO A 71 1.96 -0.80 -3.43
N GLY A 72 1.21 -0.41 -4.47
CA GLY A 72 1.36 -0.96 -5.82
C GLY A 72 2.61 -0.45 -6.54
N CYS A 73 2.74 0.88 -6.70
CA CYS A 73 3.85 1.48 -7.47
C CYS A 73 4.93 2.15 -6.61
N ARG A 74 4.75 2.20 -5.28
CA ARG A 74 5.66 2.84 -4.32
C ARG A 74 5.89 4.35 -4.52
N GLN A 75 5.04 5.00 -5.32
CA GLN A 75 5.08 6.44 -5.52
C GLN A 75 4.40 7.19 -4.36
N THR A 76 4.82 8.44 -4.14
CA THR A 76 4.31 9.35 -3.09
C THR A 76 3.62 10.59 -3.67
N ASP A 77 3.70 10.77 -5.00
CA ASP A 77 3.34 11.97 -5.75
C ASP A 77 2.04 11.82 -6.57
N ARG A 78 1.15 10.94 -6.12
CA ARG A 78 -0.09 10.60 -6.82
C ARG A 78 -1.31 10.88 -5.96
N ASP A 79 -2.44 11.10 -6.64
CA ASP A 79 -3.75 11.12 -5.99
C ASP A 79 -4.07 9.71 -5.48
N MET A 80 -4.71 9.65 -4.31
CA MET A 80 -4.88 8.41 -3.56
C MET A 80 -6.36 8.09 -3.38
N VAL A 81 -6.69 6.81 -3.45
CA VAL A 81 -8.00 6.25 -3.16
C VAL A 81 -7.89 5.23 -2.04
N TYR A 82 -8.83 5.26 -1.11
CA TYR A 82 -8.86 4.33 0.01
C TYR A 82 -9.57 3.03 -0.39
N ASN A 83 -8.86 1.91 -0.26
CA ASN A 83 -9.43 0.57 -0.33
C ASN A 83 -9.83 0.15 1.09
N ALA A 84 -11.14 0.20 1.39
CA ALA A 84 -11.66 -0.07 2.73
C ALA A 84 -11.49 -1.54 3.19
N PRO A 85 -11.74 -2.56 2.34
CA PRO A 85 -11.45 -3.95 2.71
C PRO A 85 -10.00 -4.20 3.13
N LEU A 86 -9.04 -3.64 2.37
CA LEU A 86 -7.61 -3.76 2.70
C LEU A 86 -7.13 -2.76 3.76
N LYS A 87 -7.94 -1.75 4.08
CA LYS A 87 -7.58 -0.60 4.93
C LYS A 87 -6.31 0.13 4.45
N HIS A 88 -6.05 0.10 3.14
CA HIS A 88 -4.86 0.68 2.52
C HIS A 88 -5.22 1.82 1.57
N TRP A 89 -4.27 2.71 1.31
CA TRP A 89 -4.40 3.71 0.26
C TRP A 89 -3.61 3.27 -0.96
N PHE A 90 -4.23 3.31 -2.13
CA PHE A 90 -3.57 3.10 -3.42
C PHE A 90 -3.58 4.39 -4.21
N CYS A 91 -2.61 4.59 -5.08
CA CYS A 91 -2.78 5.64 -6.07
C CYS A 91 -3.95 5.28 -7.00
N THR A 92 -4.65 6.29 -7.51
CA THR A 92 -5.81 6.10 -8.39
C THR A 92 -5.50 5.22 -9.61
N GLN A 93 -4.29 5.34 -10.16
CA GLN A 93 -3.81 4.51 -11.26
C GLN A 93 -3.72 3.03 -10.87
N CYS A 94 -2.95 2.66 -9.84
CA CYS A 94 -2.82 1.26 -9.45
C CYS A 94 -4.15 0.66 -9.02
N ALA A 95 -5.01 1.43 -8.34
CA ALA A 95 -6.35 0.96 -7.99
C ALA A 95 -7.18 0.59 -9.22
N GLN A 96 -7.07 1.38 -10.30
CA GLN A 96 -7.75 1.10 -11.56
C GLN A 96 -7.11 -0.10 -12.28
N GLU A 97 -5.78 -0.17 -12.35
CA GLU A 97 -5.05 -1.29 -12.97
C GLU A 97 -5.39 -2.62 -12.29
N TYR A 98 -5.42 -2.68 -10.96
CA TYR A 98 -5.84 -3.89 -10.24
C TYR A 98 -7.29 -4.23 -10.54
N ARG A 99 -8.19 -3.25 -10.52
CA ARG A 99 -9.60 -3.46 -10.86
C ARG A 99 -9.75 -4.08 -12.25
N ASP A 100 -9.09 -3.52 -13.25
CA ASP A 100 -9.17 -3.99 -14.63
C ASP A 100 -8.57 -5.38 -14.79
N PHE A 101 -7.44 -5.65 -14.13
CA PHE A 101 -6.81 -6.96 -14.10
C PHE A 101 -7.76 -8.03 -13.56
N TYR A 102 -8.30 -7.85 -12.36
CA TYR A 102 -9.15 -8.87 -11.75
C TYR A 102 -10.52 -9.01 -12.43
N HIS A 103 -11.08 -7.94 -13.00
CA HIS A 103 -12.28 -8.05 -13.82
C HIS A 103 -12.04 -8.90 -15.08
N LYS A 104 -10.87 -8.76 -15.72
CA LYS A 104 -10.48 -9.57 -16.87
C LYS A 104 -10.31 -11.04 -16.49
N GLU A 105 -9.62 -11.33 -15.37
CA GLU A 105 -9.44 -12.70 -14.89
C GLU A 105 -10.77 -13.34 -14.50
N LYS A 106 -11.64 -12.61 -13.81
CA LYS A 106 -12.97 -13.09 -13.43
C LYS A 106 -13.82 -13.43 -14.66
N ALA A 107 -13.75 -12.63 -15.72
CA ALA A 107 -14.46 -12.93 -16.97
C ALA A 107 -13.96 -14.22 -17.65
N ILE A 108 -12.66 -14.54 -17.55
CA ILE A 108 -12.10 -15.81 -18.06
C ILE A 108 -12.66 -16.98 -17.25
N ILE A 109 -12.67 -16.88 -15.92
CA ILE A 109 -13.21 -17.91 -15.02
C ILE A 109 -14.71 -18.13 -15.28
N ASP A 110 -15.48 -17.06 -15.43
CA ASP A 110 -16.93 -17.13 -15.66
C ASP A 110 -17.28 -17.75 -17.03
N GLN A 111 -16.33 -17.74 -17.99
CA GLN A 111 -16.44 -18.44 -19.27
C GLN A 111 -15.93 -19.90 -19.23
N GLY A 112 -15.61 -20.42 -18.05
CA GLY A 112 -15.09 -21.77 -17.85
C GLY A 112 -13.58 -21.91 -18.10
N GLY A 113 -12.86 -20.80 -18.23
CA GLY A 113 -11.40 -20.78 -18.34
C GLY A 113 -10.70 -20.98 -16.98
N PHE A 114 -9.40 -21.22 -17.02
CA PHE A 114 -8.56 -21.38 -15.82
C PHE A 114 -7.60 -20.21 -15.66
N VAL A 115 -7.56 -19.64 -14.46
CA VAL A 115 -6.59 -18.64 -14.01
C VAL A 115 -5.97 -19.17 -12.72
N GLY A 116 -4.67 -19.44 -12.73
CA GLY A 116 -4.00 -20.21 -11.66
C GLY A 116 -4.08 -19.57 -10.28
N ASP A 117 -3.67 -18.32 -10.18
CA ASP A 117 -3.52 -17.61 -8.90
C ASP A 117 -4.60 -16.54 -8.70
N PHE A 118 -5.84 -16.81 -9.14
CA PHE A 118 -6.93 -15.86 -8.95
C PHE A 118 -7.28 -15.71 -7.47
N ASP A 119 -6.98 -14.54 -6.91
CA ASP A 119 -7.34 -14.19 -5.54
C ASP A 119 -8.74 -13.54 -5.50
N GLU A 120 -9.75 -14.36 -5.18
CA GLU A 120 -11.14 -13.91 -5.09
C GLU A 120 -11.35 -12.86 -3.99
N PHE A 121 -10.63 -12.96 -2.88
CA PHE A 121 -10.66 -11.96 -1.82
C PHE A 121 -10.13 -10.63 -2.35
N PHE A 122 -8.94 -10.63 -2.95
CA PHE A 122 -8.32 -9.41 -3.45
C PHE A 122 -9.15 -8.78 -4.59
N HIS A 123 -9.66 -9.57 -5.53
CA HIS A 123 -10.63 -9.12 -6.55
C HIS A 123 -11.80 -8.36 -5.92
N SER A 124 -12.41 -8.92 -4.88
CA SER A 124 -13.57 -8.31 -4.21
C SER A 124 -13.26 -6.94 -3.59
N THR A 125 -11.97 -6.67 -3.30
CA THR A 125 -11.56 -5.40 -2.70
C THR A 125 -11.48 -4.23 -3.68
N PHE A 126 -11.44 -4.50 -5.01
CA PHE A 126 -11.35 -3.48 -6.05
C PHE A 126 -12.65 -3.27 -6.85
N LEU A 127 -13.76 -3.89 -6.42
CA LEU A 127 -15.10 -3.78 -7.02
C LEU A 127 -15.75 -2.39 -6.83
#